data_AF-A0A9P9S7E9-F1
#
_entry.id   AF-A0A9P9S7E9-F1
#
_cell.length_a   1.000
_cell.length_b   1.000
_cell.length_c   1.000
_cell.angle_alpha   90.00
_cell.angle_beta   90.00
_cell.angle_gamma   90.00
#
_symmetry.space_group_name_H-M   'P 1'
#
loop_
_entity.id
_entity.type
_entity.pdbx_description
1 polymer ?
#
loop_
_entity_poly.entity_id
_entity_poly.type
_entity_poly.pdbx_seq_one_letter_code
_entity_poly.pdbx_strand_id
1 'polypeptide(L)'
;MYSTSSPRKYLYECSFPQCGRTFGRAVDFDRHFNGAHASEEEKMVFWCPIIGCNRSEKEGNRAFPRKDKVGDHLRQAHMMSYHDATMMLRTV
;
A
#
# COMPACT_ATOMS: atom_id res chain seq x y z
N MET A 1 22.65 -6.37 -8.80
CA MET A 1 23.43 -5.15 -9.13
C MET A 1 22.63 -4.34 -10.13
N TYR A 2 22.33 -3.06 -9.86
CA TYR A 2 21.70 -2.17 -10.83
C TYR A 2 22.68 -1.01 -11.11
N SER A 3 23.30 -1.01 -12.28
CA SER A 3 24.15 0.09 -12.78
C SER A 3 23.74 0.38 -14.21
N THR A 4 23.31 1.61 -14.51
CA THR A 4 23.21 2.09 -15.88
C THR A 4 23.69 3.54 -15.99
N SER A 5 24.48 3.76 -17.04
CA SER A 5 25.25 4.97 -17.31
C SER A 5 24.55 5.88 -18.34
N SER A 6 23.27 6.26 -18.12
CA SER A 6 22.57 7.28 -18.95
C SER A 6 21.26 7.81 -18.33
N PRO A 7 20.87 9.08 -18.59
CA PRO A 7 19.86 9.83 -17.82
C PRO A 7 18.42 9.59 -18.32
N ARG A 8 17.98 8.34 -18.42
CA ARG A 8 16.54 8.08 -18.61
C ARG A 8 15.85 8.35 -17.27
N LYS A 9 14.89 9.27 -17.27
CA LYS A 9 14.11 9.79 -16.12
C LYS A 9 13.46 8.72 -15.20
N TYR A 10 13.49 7.45 -15.60
CA TYR A 10 12.84 6.34 -14.92
C TYR A 10 13.88 5.24 -14.65
N LEU A 11 14.17 5.01 -13.37
CA LEU A 11 15.20 4.09 -12.89
C LEU A 11 14.67 2.66 -12.68
N TYR A 12 13.35 2.48 -12.63
CA TYR A 12 12.70 1.22 -12.30
C TYR A 12 11.65 0.88 -13.36
N GLU A 13 11.74 -0.31 -13.97
CA GLU A 13 10.81 -0.80 -14.98
C GLU A 13 10.20 -2.13 -14.52
N CYS A 14 8.89 -2.31 -14.74
CA CYS A 14 8.19 -3.54 -14.42
C CYS A 14 8.37 -4.57 -15.52
N SER A 15 9.13 -5.63 -15.19
CA SER A 15 9.38 -6.77 -16.06
C SER A 15 8.25 -7.82 -16.09
N PHE A 16 7.12 -7.56 -15.42
CA PHE A 16 5.99 -8.49 -15.45
C PHE A 16 5.44 -8.58 -16.88
N PRO A 17 5.09 -9.78 -17.39
CA PRO A 17 4.62 -9.94 -18.76
C PRO A 17 3.50 -8.95 -19.11
N GLN A 18 3.68 -8.19 -20.19
CA GLN A 18 2.74 -7.19 -20.72
C GLN A 18 2.48 -5.95 -19.83
N CYS A 19 3.27 -5.70 -18.78
CA CYS A 19 3.13 -4.49 -17.96
C CYS A 19 3.90 -3.29 -18.51
N GLY A 20 5.24 -3.40 -18.62
CA GLY A 20 6.12 -2.37 -19.18
C GLY A 20 6.07 -0.98 -18.51
N ARG A 21 5.47 -0.87 -17.32
CA ARG A 21 5.38 0.41 -16.59
C ARG A 21 6.73 0.83 -16.03
N THR A 22 7.01 2.12 -16.07
CA THR A 22 8.26 2.70 -15.58
C THR A 22 8.02 3.71 -14.44
N PHE A 23 8.99 3.82 -13.54
CA PHE A 23 8.91 4.61 -12.32
C PHE A 23 10.22 5.33 -12.06
N GLY A 24 10.14 6.58 -11.60
CA GLY A 24 11.30 7.37 -11.19
C GLY A 24 11.80 7.04 -9.78
N ARG A 25 10.99 6.37 -8.95
CA ARG A 25 11.31 6.05 -7.55
C ARG A 25 11.03 4.58 -7.25
N ALA A 26 11.91 3.96 -6.46
CA ALA A 26 11.77 2.56 -6.03
C ALA A 26 10.44 2.32 -5.31
N VAL A 27 10.02 3.23 -4.44
CA VAL A 27 8.79 3.09 -3.64
C VAL A 27 7.53 3.07 -4.52
N ASP A 28 7.52 3.85 -5.62
CA ASP A 28 6.39 3.85 -6.53
C ASP A 28 6.34 2.54 -7.35
N PHE A 29 7.51 2.02 -7.74
CA PHE A 29 7.65 0.73 -8.41
C PHE A 29 7.22 -0.44 -7.50
N ASP A 30 7.73 -0.49 -6.28
CA ASP A 30 7.41 -1.53 -5.30
C ASP A 30 5.89 -1.58 -5.01
N ARG A 31 5.29 -0.41 -4.75
CA ARG A 31 3.84 -0.30 -4.59
C ARG A 31 3.08 -0.81 -5.83
N HIS A 32 3.56 -0.50 -7.03
CA HIS A 32 2.95 -0.99 -8.25
C HIS A 32 3.04 -2.51 -8.34
N PHE A 33 4.22 -3.08 -8.17
CA PHE A 33 4.45 -4.53 -8.28
C PHE A 33 3.61 -5.28 -7.24
N ASN A 34 3.68 -4.87 -5.96
CA ASN A 34 2.94 -5.48 -4.87
C ASN A 34 1.41 -5.31 -5.00
N GLY A 35 0.93 -4.27 -5.68
CA GLY A 35 -0.50 -4.06 -5.90
C GLY A 35 -1.07 -4.76 -7.13
N ALA A 36 -0.28 -4.83 -8.22
CA ALA A 36 -0.76 -5.29 -9.52
C ALA A 36 -0.34 -6.73 -9.87
N HIS A 37 0.76 -7.20 -9.29
CA HIS A 37 1.43 -8.43 -9.73
C HIS A 37 1.73 -9.43 -8.61
N ALA A 38 1.68 -9.02 -7.33
CA ALA A 38 1.74 -9.96 -6.21
C ALA A 38 0.56 -10.94 -6.27
N SER A 39 0.83 -12.21 -5.91
CA SER A 39 -0.22 -13.21 -5.73
C SER A 39 -1.18 -12.81 -4.61
N GLU A 40 -2.38 -13.39 -4.58
CA GLU A 40 -3.34 -13.11 -3.50
C GLU A 40 -2.78 -13.46 -2.11
N GLU A 41 -1.90 -14.46 -2.03
CA GLU A 41 -1.23 -14.87 -0.80
C GLU A 41 -0.17 -13.86 -0.33
N GLU A 42 0.48 -13.17 -1.26
CA GLU A 42 1.52 -12.15 -0.99
C GLU A 42 0.93 -10.76 -0.76
N LYS A 43 -0.34 -10.53 -1.12
CA LYS A 43 -0.99 -9.23 -0.92
C LYS A 43 -1.18 -8.94 0.57
N MET A 44 -0.41 -7.98 1.06
CA MET A 44 -0.61 -7.47 2.42
C MET A 44 -2.00 -6.85 2.55
N VAL A 45 -2.78 -7.40 3.47
CA VAL A 45 -4.08 -6.87 3.88
C VAL A 45 -3.95 -6.11 5.19
N PHE A 46 -4.57 -4.94 5.26
CA PHE A 46 -4.61 -4.11 6.44
C PHE A 46 -6.06 -3.86 6.84
N TRP A 47 -6.39 -4.13 8.09
CA TRP A 47 -7.74 -3.95 8.62
C TRP A 47 -7.86 -2.65 9.43
N CYS A 48 -9.08 -2.13 9.53
CA CYS A 48 -9.35 -1.05 10.47
C CYS A 48 -9.25 -1.59 11.92
N PRO A 49 -8.48 -0.94 12.82
CA PRO A 49 -8.34 -1.37 14.21
C PRO A 49 -9.56 -1.06 15.09
N ILE A 50 -10.53 -0.27 14.59
CA ILE A 50 -11.71 0.11 15.36
C ILE A 50 -12.72 -1.04 15.40
N ILE A 51 -12.97 -1.55 16.61
CA ILE A 51 -13.97 -2.59 16.86
C ILE A 51 -15.35 -2.06 16.45
N GLY A 52 -16.11 -2.86 15.69
CA GLY A 52 -17.42 -2.46 15.16
C GLY A 52 -17.36 -1.64 13.87
N CYS A 53 -16.16 -1.34 13.34
CA CYS A 53 -16.05 -0.75 12.02
C CYS A 53 -16.35 -1.81 10.93
N ASN A 54 -17.15 -1.46 9.93
CA ASN A 54 -17.46 -2.30 8.76
C ASN A 54 -16.24 -2.65 7.88
N ARG A 55 -15.06 -2.11 8.19
CA ARG A 55 -13.78 -2.37 7.53
C ARG A 55 -12.75 -2.95 8.50
N SER A 56 -13.20 -3.37 9.68
CA SER A 56 -12.42 -4.17 10.63
C SER A 56 -12.40 -5.63 10.19
N GLU A 57 -11.46 -6.42 10.72
CA GLU A 57 -11.34 -7.84 10.41
C GLU A 57 -12.56 -8.66 10.82
N LYS A 58 -13.21 -8.29 11.93
CA LYS A 58 -14.33 -9.06 12.50
C LYS A 58 -15.65 -8.81 11.78
N GLU A 59 -15.91 -7.57 11.39
CA GLU A 59 -17.20 -7.15 10.83
C GLU A 59 -17.16 -6.90 9.32
N GLY A 60 -15.96 -6.76 8.75
CA GLY A 60 -15.76 -6.31 7.38
C GLY A 60 -15.34 -7.42 6.42
N ASN A 61 -15.82 -7.33 5.19
CA ASN A 61 -15.43 -8.24 4.11
C ASN A 61 -14.35 -7.67 3.18
N ARG A 62 -13.83 -6.47 3.47
CA ARG A 62 -12.89 -5.79 2.58
C ARG A 62 -11.78 -5.10 3.37
N ALA A 63 -10.58 -5.65 3.29
CA ALA A 63 -9.36 -5.04 3.82
C ALA A 63 -8.90 -3.86 2.94
N PHE A 64 -7.91 -3.14 3.44
CA PHE A 64 -7.16 -2.14 2.71
C PHE A 64 -5.87 -2.78 2.18
N PRO A 65 -5.44 -2.47 0.95
CA PRO A 65 -4.20 -3.02 0.41
C PRO A 65 -2.94 -2.33 0.97
N ARG A 66 -3.07 -1.22 1.71
CA ARG A 66 -1.95 -0.39 2.18
C ARG A 66 -2.27 0.36 3.48
N LYS A 67 -1.25 0.59 4.32
CA LYS A 67 -1.36 1.33 5.60
C LYS A 67 -1.84 2.77 5.45
N ASP A 68 -1.38 3.50 4.44
CA ASP A 68 -1.81 4.89 4.20
C ASP A 68 -3.32 4.98 3.95
N LYS A 69 -3.89 3.96 3.31
CA LYS A 69 -5.35 3.89 3.09
C LYS A 69 -6.14 3.61 4.35
N VAL A 70 -5.58 2.87 5.31
CA VAL A 70 -6.19 2.76 6.64
C VAL A 70 -6.10 4.11 7.36
N GLY A 71 -4.97 4.81 7.29
CA GLY A 71 -4.82 6.15 7.89
C GLY A 71 -5.80 7.18 7.32
N ASP A 72 -5.98 7.21 6.00
CA ASP A 72 -7.01 8.02 5.34
C ASP A 72 -8.41 7.67 5.86
N HIS A 73 -8.72 6.38 5.97
CA HIS A 73 -9.99 5.90 6.50
C HIS A 73 -10.21 6.31 7.96
N LEU A 74 -9.21 6.17 8.83
CA LEU A 74 -9.32 6.56 10.24
C LEU A 74 -9.63 8.06 10.39
N ARG A 75 -9.01 8.91 9.57
CA ARG A 75 -9.27 10.35 9.58
C ARG A 75 -10.68 10.69 9.11
N GLN A 76 -11.15 10.04 8.05
CA GLN A 76 -12.42 10.38 7.42
C GLN A 76 -13.63 9.73 8.11
N ALA A 77 -13.52 8.44 8.47
CA ALA A 77 -14.62 7.65 9.00
C ALA A 77 -14.69 7.66 10.53
N HIS A 78 -13.56 7.87 11.21
CA HIS A 78 -13.47 7.87 12.67
C HIS A 78 -13.05 9.22 13.25
N MET A 79 -12.97 10.27 12.41
CA MET A 79 -12.58 11.64 12.80
C MET A 79 -11.26 11.69 13.60
N MET A 80 -10.39 10.70 13.39
CA MET A 80 -9.15 10.61 14.15
C MET A 80 -8.17 11.68 13.69
N SER A 81 -7.37 12.19 14.63
CA SER A 81 -6.26 13.06 14.30
C SER A 81 -5.18 12.29 13.51
N TYR A 82 -4.33 13.01 12.78
CA TYR A 82 -3.21 12.40 12.05
C TYR A 82 -2.26 11.64 13.00
N HIS A 83 -2.03 12.18 14.20
CA HIS A 83 -1.18 11.57 15.21
C HIS A 83 -1.76 10.22 15.67
N ASP A 84 -3.04 10.20 16.02
CA ASP A 84 -3.69 9.01 16.57
C ASP A 84 -3.88 7.94 15.49
N ALA A 85 -4.23 8.33 14.26
CA ALA A 85 -4.30 7.43 13.13
C ALA A 85 -2.94 6.79 12.81
N THR A 86 -1.84 7.53 12.97
CA THR A 86 -0.49 7.02 12.70
C THR A 86 0.00 6.08 13.80
N MET A 87 -0.32 6.38 15.07
CA MET A 87 -0.02 5.53 16.22
C MET A 87 -0.62 4.13 16.07
N MET A 88 -1.88 4.04 15.63
CA MET A 88 -2.60 2.77 15.48
C MET A 88 -2.09 1.87 14.34
N LEU A 89 -1.28 2.38 13.42
CA LEU A 89 -0.74 1.63 12.26
C LEU A 89 0.69 1.11 12.46
N ARG A 90 1.29 1.43 13.61
CA ARG A 90 2.67 1.07 14.00
C ARG A 90 2.74 -0.11 14.99
N THR A 91 1.60 -0.54 15.53
CA THR A 91 1.49 -1.50 16.64
C THR A 91 1.17 -2.94 16.25
N VAL A 92 1.39 -3.33 14.99
CA VAL A 92 1.31 -4.72 14.52
C VAL A 92 2.59 -5.13 13.82
#